data_AF-A0A1B0CHH1-F1
#
_entry.id   AF-A0A1B0CHH1-F1
#
_cell.length_a   1.000
_cell.length_b   1.000
_cell.length_c   1.000
_cell.angle_alpha   90.00
_cell.angle_beta   90.00
_cell.angle_gamma   90.00
#
_symmetry.space_group_name_H-M   'P 1'
#
loop_
_entity.id
_entity.type
_entity.pdbx_description
1 polymer ?
#
loop_
_entity_poly.entity_id
_entity_poly.type
_entity_poly.pdbx_seq_one_letter_code
_entity_poly.pdbx_strand_id
1 'polypeptide(L)'
;MEVVYMSQQRDGDYTWLLTAEYLIQILEKNDLNLYEKYQKRWLLTNADRNNLARLIITAVLSENYRLELPRNAMFYLCQVITEVFPKEDPSVYFTPQCGSIVPHSKGKLYHAYHLFRSKLREQGYLEKSTTTRRRRRRYANFQNDNL
;
A
#
# COMPACT_ATOMS: atom_id res chain seq x y z
N MET A 1 9.89 7.77 29.94
CA MET A 1 9.76 7.85 28.47
C MET A 1 8.27 7.94 28.18
N GLU A 2 7.78 9.14 27.93
CA GLU A 2 6.39 9.35 27.52
C GLU A 2 6.23 8.94 26.06
N VAL A 3 5.31 8.01 25.81
CA VAL A 3 4.86 7.65 24.48
C VAL A 3 3.92 8.76 24.04
N VAL A 4 4.45 9.72 23.26
CA VAL A 4 3.63 10.75 22.62
C VAL A 4 2.79 10.07 21.54
N TYR A 5 1.57 9.70 21.90
CA TYR A 5 0.52 9.36 20.93
C TYR A 5 0.28 10.61 20.08
N MET A 6 0.80 10.63 18.85
CA MET A 6 0.45 11.66 17.86
C MET A 6 -0.99 11.46 17.38
N SER A 7 -1.94 11.89 18.21
CA SER A 7 -3.37 11.95 17.92
C SER A 7 -3.76 13.26 17.22
N GLN A 8 -3.01 13.66 16.19
CA GLN A 8 -3.46 14.69 15.25
C GLN A 8 -3.05 14.29 13.84
N GLN A 9 -3.92 13.51 13.18
CA GLN A 9 -3.95 13.41 11.74
C GLN A 9 -4.23 14.82 11.19
N ARG A 10 -3.16 15.56 10.86
CA ARG A 10 -3.28 16.81 10.11
C ARG A 10 -3.71 16.42 8.70
N ASP A 11 -4.89 16.85 8.29
CA ASP A 11 -5.36 16.67 6.92
C ASP A 11 -4.27 17.14 5.94
N GLY A 12 -3.69 16.19 5.21
CA GLY A 12 -2.83 16.46 4.05
C GLY A 12 -1.32 16.30 4.23
N ASP A 13 -0.76 16.28 5.45
CA ASP A 13 0.68 16.07 5.63
C ASP A 13 1.01 14.60 5.93
N TYR A 14 1.64 13.97 4.94
CA TYR A 14 2.05 12.56 4.98
C TYR A 14 3.56 12.39 4.91
N THR A 15 4.34 13.47 5.08
CA THR A 15 5.81 13.42 5.06
C THR A 15 6.42 12.48 6.10
N TRP A 16 5.73 12.30 7.22
CA TRP A 16 6.08 11.34 8.27
C TRP A 16 5.96 9.87 7.83
N LEU A 17 5.25 9.56 6.72
CA LEU A 17 5.17 8.19 6.21
C LEU A 17 6.47 7.78 5.51
N LEU A 18 6.92 8.60 4.56
CA LEU A 18 8.07 8.31 3.71
C LEU A 18 8.40 9.52 2.85
N THR A 19 9.63 10.04 2.91
CA THR A 19 10.11 11.06 1.97
C THR A 19 10.85 10.43 0.79
N ALA A 20 11.06 11.18 -0.30
CA ALA A 20 11.87 10.73 -1.43
C ALA A 20 13.32 10.42 -1.03
N GLU A 21 13.92 11.27 -0.19
CA GLU A 21 15.25 11.05 0.37
C GLU A 21 15.33 9.74 1.16
N TYR A 22 14.32 9.48 2.01
CA TYR A 22 14.29 8.24 2.78
C TYR A 22 14.05 7.01 1.90
N LEU A 23 13.23 7.13 0.85
CA LEU A 23 13.06 6.07 -0.15
C LEU A 23 14.41 5.73 -0.80
N ILE A 24 15.21 6.73 -1.20
CA ILE A 24 16.53 6.49 -1.79
C ILE A 24 17.46 5.73 -0.83
N GLN A 25 17.48 6.10 0.45
CA GLN A 25 18.25 5.37 1.47
C GLN A 25 17.78 3.92 1.63
N ILE A 26 16.47 3.70 1.60
CA ILE A 26 15.89 2.35 1.64
C ILE A 26 16.33 1.54 0.42
N LEU A 27 16.35 2.12 -0.78
CA LEU A 27 16.83 1.46 -2.00
C LEU A 27 18.30 1.08 -1.86
N GLU A 28 19.15 2.03 -1.48
CA GLU A 28 20.60 1.81 -1.32
C GLU A 28 20.90 0.65 -0.35
N LYS A 29 20.15 0.56 0.75
CA LYS A 29 20.37 -0.45 1.79
C LYS A 29 19.75 -1.81 1.48
N ASN A 30 18.60 -1.86 0.81
CA ASN A 30 17.78 -3.08 0.71
C ASN A 30 17.62 -3.62 -0.70
N ASP A 31 17.84 -2.81 -1.75
CA ASP A 31 17.72 -3.23 -3.14
C ASP A 31 18.68 -2.43 -4.04
N LEU A 32 19.92 -2.93 -4.13
CA LEU A 32 20.96 -2.35 -4.96
C LEU A 32 20.59 -2.26 -6.45
N ASN A 33 19.72 -3.15 -6.95
CA ASN A 33 19.29 -3.12 -8.36
C ASN A 33 18.35 -1.95 -8.63
N LEU A 34 17.36 -1.74 -7.76
CA LEU A 34 16.50 -0.56 -7.84
C LEU A 34 17.29 0.74 -7.60
N TYR A 35 18.28 0.73 -6.70
CA TYR A 35 19.15 1.88 -6.46
C TYR A 35 20.01 2.22 -7.68
N GLU A 36 20.60 1.22 -8.34
CA GLU A 36 21.35 1.41 -9.59
C GLU A 36 20.45 1.98 -10.71
N LYS A 37 19.21 1.48 -10.81
CA LYS A 37 18.21 2.00 -11.76
C LYS A 37 17.85 3.45 -11.48
N TYR A 38 17.73 3.82 -10.21
CA TYR A 38 17.54 5.20 -9.78
C TYR A 38 18.73 6.07 -10.24
N GLN A 39 19.96 5.68 -9.88
CA GLN A 39 21.21 6.38 -10.25
C GLN A 39 21.32 6.59 -11.77
N LYS A 40 20.97 5.57 -12.57
CA LYS A 40 21.04 5.60 -14.04
C LYS A 40 19.79 6.17 -14.72
N ARG A 41 18.76 6.59 -13.97
CA ARG A 41 17.47 7.09 -14.47
C ARG A 41 16.79 6.16 -15.49
N TRP A 42 16.88 4.85 -15.23
CA TRP A 42 16.31 3.80 -16.07
C TRP A 42 14.80 3.67 -15.86
N LEU A 43 14.13 3.10 -16.87
CA LEU A 43 12.72 2.74 -16.75
C LEU A 43 12.58 1.50 -15.88
N LEU A 44 11.56 1.49 -15.02
CA LEU A 44 11.28 0.32 -14.19
C LEU A 44 10.51 -0.72 -15.00
N THR A 45 10.91 -1.98 -14.86
CA THR A 45 10.14 -3.10 -15.38
C THR A 45 8.93 -3.36 -14.47
N ASN A 46 8.00 -4.20 -14.92
CA ASN A 46 6.88 -4.62 -14.08
C ASN A 46 7.35 -5.36 -12.79
N ALA A 47 8.46 -6.08 -12.85
CA ALA A 47 9.05 -6.76 -11.69
C ALA A 47 9.61 -5.74 -10.69
N ASP A 48 10.35 -4.74 -11.18
CA ASP A 48 10.89 -3.64 -10.36
C ASP A 48 9.77 -2.89 -9.64
N ARG A 49 8.71 -2.52 -10.36
CA ARG A 49 7.54 -1.82 -9.80
C ARG A 49 6.85 -2.61 -8.69
N ASN A 50 6.72 -3.93 -8.87
CA ASN A 50 6.18 -4.81 -7.83
C ASN A 50 7.10 -4.82 -6.59
N ASN A 51 8.41 -4.88 -6.80
CA ASN A 51 9.37 -4.93 -5.70
C ASN A 51 9.41 -3.61 -4.93
N LEU A 52 9.47 -2.49 -5.65
CA LEU A 52 9.42 -1.13 -5.10
C LEU A 52 8.18 -0.93 -4.22
N ALA A 53 7.00 -1.31 -4.72
CA ALA A 53 5.77 -1.19 -3.94
C ALA A 53 5.78 -2.04 -2.65
N ARG A 54 6.34 -3.26 -2.70
CA ARG A 54 6.48 -4.10 -1.50
C ARG A 54 7.45 -3.50 -0.50
N LEU A 55 8.58 -2.99 -0.97
CA LEU A 55 9.61 -2.37 -0.15
C LEU A 55 9.05 -1.15 0.58
N ILE A 56 8.37 -0.26 -0.13
CA ILE A 56 7.69 0.93 0.43
C ILE A 56 6.68 0.54 1.50
N ILE A 57 5.75 -0.37 1.19
CA ILE A 57 4.71 -0.79 2.15
C ILE A 57 5.34 -1.45 3.38
N THR A 58 6.40 -2.23 3.20
CA THR A 58 7.10 -2.89 4.31
C THR A 58 7.79 -1.86 5.20
N ALA A 59 8.46 -0.86 4.62
CA ALA A 59 9.12 0.21 5.37
C ALA A 59 8.13 1.08 6.14
N VAL A 60 7.01 1.45 5.51
CA VAL A 60 5.97 2.29 6.14
C VAL A 60 5.26 1.56 7.29
N LEU A 61 5.06 0.24 7.17
CA LEU A 61 4.29 -0.54 8.16
C LEU A 61 5.17 -1.34 9.14
N SER A 62 6.50 -1.35 9.00
CA SER A 62 7.38 -2.07 9.93
C SER A 62 7.36 -1.44 11.32
N GLU A 63 7.26 -0.11 11.41
CA GLU A 63 7.20 0.62 12.68
C GLU A 63 5.82 0.50 13.35
N ASN A 64 4.75 0.50 12.55
CA ASN A 64 3.40 0.33 13.05
C ASN A 64 2.55 -0.51 12.08
N TYR A 65 2.56 -1.83 12.27
CA TYR A 65 1.82 -2.77 11.43
C TYR A 65 0.29 -2.61 11.51
N ARG A 66 -0.22 -1.90 12.53
CA ARG A 66 -1.65 -1.62 12.70
C ARG A 66 -2.09 -0.39 11.90
N LEU A 67 -1.16 0.47 11.50
CA LEU A 67 -1.43 1.67 10.72
C LEU A 67 -2.30 1.34 9.49
N GLU A 68 -3.35 2.13 9.31
CA GLU A 68 -4.17 2.10 8.12
C GLU A 68 -3.72 3.19 7.16
N LEU A 69 -3.58 2.84 5.89
CA LEU A 69 -3.19 3.78 4.85
C LEU A 69 -4.45 4.28 4.12
N PRO A 70 -4.95 5.49 4.43
CA PRO A 70 -6.09 6.05 3.73
C PRO A 70 -5.73 6.37 2.27
N ARG A 71 -6.75 6.71 1.48
CA ARG A 71 -6.60 7.07 0.06
C ARG A 71 -5.54 8.15 -0.17
N ASN A 72 -5.55 9.21 0.64
CA ASN A 72 -4.62 10.33 0.46
C ASN A 72 -3.17 9.93 0.78
N ALA A 73 -2.95 9.03 1.75
CA ALA A 73 -1.63 8.46 2.01
C ALA A 73 -1.13 7.66 0.80
N MET A 74 -1.99 6.89 0.13
CA MET A 74 -1.62 6.15 -1.08
C MET A 74 -1.22 7.09 -2.23
N PHE A 75 -1.96 8.19 -2.42
CA PHE A 75 -1.59 9.21 -3.40
C PHE A 75 -0.26 9.87 -3.08
N TYR A 76 -0.03 10.20 -1.81
CA TYR A 76 1.24 10.73 -1.36
C TYR A 76 2.40 9.78 -1.68
N LEU A 77 2.26 8.48 -1.40
CA LEU A 77 3.27 7.49 -1.75
C LEU A 77 3.51 7.40 -3.26
N CYS A 78 2.49 7.58 -4.11
CA CYS A 78 2.70 7.69 -5.56
C CYS A 78 3.54 8.92 -5.92
N GLN A 79 3.32 10.07 -5.28
CA GLN A 79 4.10 11.28 -5.51
C GLN A 79 5.58 11.06 -5.17
N VAL A 80 5.85 10.46 -4.01
CA VAL A 80 7.21 10.10 -3.58
C VAL A 80 7.90 9.19 -4.59
N ILE A 81 7.18 8.20 -5.13
CA ILE A 81 7.71 7.32 -6.17
C ILE A 81 8.06 8.10 -7.44
N THR A 82 7.18 9.01 -7.89
CA THR A 82 7.42 9.81 -9.09
C THR A 82 8.51 10.86 -8.89
N GLU A 83 8.77 11.29 -7.67
CA GLU A 83 9.90 12.16 -7.36
C GLU A 83 11.23 11.42 -7.52
N VAL A 84 11.31 10.18 -7.03
CA VAL A 84 12.50 9.33 -7.16
C VAL A 84 12.64 8.77 -8.59
N PHE A 85 11.54 8.43 -9.25
CA PHE A 85 11.48 7.89 -10.61
C PHE A 85 10.56 8.75 -11.50
N PRO A 86 11.03 9.88 -12.05
CA PRO A 86 10.19 10.84 -12.79
C PRO A 86 9.51 10.33 -14.07
N LYS A 87 9.91 9.16 -14.57
CA LYS A 87 9.33 8.53 -15.77
C LYS A 87 8.19 7.58 -15.45
N GLU A 88 7.91 7.33 -14.18
CA GLU A 88 6.85 6.43 -13.77
C GLU A 88 5.49 7.14 -13.78
N ASP A 89 4.44 6.39 -14.11
CA ASP A 89 3.07 6.88 -14.05
C ASP A 89 2.46 6.55 -12.67
N PRO A 90 1.99 7.54 -11.90
CA PRO A 90 1.40 7.31 -10.57
C PRO A 90 0.18 6.37 -10.62
N SER A 91 -0.55 6.30 -11.74
CA SER A 91 -1.72 5.43 -11.91
C SER A 91 -1.38 3.94 -11.81
N VAL A 92 -0.14 3.56 -12.15
CA VAL A 92 0.39 2.19 -12.02
C VAL A 92 0.40 1.75 -10.56
N TYR A 93 0.71 2.67 -9.66
CA TYR A 93 0.90 2.40 -8.24
C TYR A 93 -0.40 2.48 -7.46
N PHE A 94 -1.27 3.42 -7.80
CA PHE A 94 -2.58 3.54 -7.19
C PHE A 94 -3.59 4.23 -8.12
N THR A 95 -4.74 3.59 -8.30
CA THR A 95 -5.94 4.19 -8.88
C THR A 95 -7.08 4.00 -7.88
N PRO A 96 -7.71 5.06 -7.36
CA PRO A 96 -8.82 4.92 -6.43
C PRO A 96 -10.06 4.37 -7.14
N GLN A 97 -10.96 3.79 -6.35
CA GLN A 97 -12.32 3.53 -6.80
C GLN A 97 -13.00 4.85 -7.24
N CYS A 98 -13.55 4.85 -8.45
CA CYS A 98 -14.26 5.98 -9.03
C CYS A 98 -15.61 5.51 -9.58
N GLY A 99 -16.64 5.61 -8.75
CA GLY A 99 -18.02 5.28 -9.10
C GLY A 99 -18.19 3.88 -9.70
N SER A 100 -18.96 3.81 -10.79
CA SER A 100 -19.22 2.59 -11.58
C SER A 100 -18.10 2.23 -12.56
N ILE A 101 -17.22 3.19 -12.89
CA ILE A 101 -16.18 3.02 -13.91
C ILE A 101 -15.01 2.17 -13.38
N VAL A 102 -14.58 2.44 -12.16
CA VAL A 102 -13.55 1.65 -11.48
C VAL A 102 -14.19 1.08 -10.22
N PRO A 103 -14.61 -0.20 -10.23
CA PRO A 103 -15.42 -0.78 -9.15
C PRO A 103 -14.64 -0.95 -7.85
N HIS A 104 -13.31 -1.05 -7.94
CA HIS A 104 -12.41 -1.24 -6.79
C HIS A 104 -11.10 -0.49 -7.00
N SER A 105 -10.52 0.03 -5.92
CA SER A 105 -9.16 0.57 -5.94
C SER A 105 -8.17 -0.50 -6.43
N LYS A 106 -7.18 -0.08 -7.22
CA LYS A 106 -6.17 -0.97 -7.83
C LYS A 106 -4.79 -0.30 -7.84
N GLY A 107 -3.77 -1.08 -8.21
CA GLY A 107 -2.38 -0.60 -8.35
C GLY A 107 -1.39 -1.37 -7.48
N LYS A 108 -0.10 -1.16 -7.74
CA LYS A 108 0.98 -1.90 -7.07
C LYS A 108 1.04 -1.67 -5.56
N LEU A 109 0.90 -0.42 -5.10
CA LEU A 109 0.92 -0.08 -3.67
C LEU A 109 -0.28 -0.70 -2.95
N TYR A 110 -1.47 -0.56 -3.52
CA TYR A 110 -2.70 -1.15 -2.96
C TYR A 110 -2.58 -2.68 -2.84
N HIS A 111 -2.08 -3.34 -3.88
CA HIS A 111 -1.88 -4.78 -3.85
C HIS A 111 -0.84 -5.19 -2.80
N ALA A 112 0.31 -4.52 -2.73
CA ALA A 112 1.34 -4.78 -1.74
C ALA A 112 0.83 -4.60 -0.31
N TYR A 113 0.05 -3.54 -0.05
CA TYR A 113 -0.61 -3.28 1.24
C TYR A 113 -1.54 -4.42 1.65
N HIS A 114 -2.41 -4.87 0.75
CA HIS A 114 -3.34 -5.95 1.06
C HIS A 114 -2.64 -7.30 1.25
N LEU A 115 -1.60 -7.59 0.47
CA LEU A 115 -0.77 -8.78 0.68
C LEU A 115 -0.10 -8.75 2.05
N PHE A 116 0.50 -7.62 2.43
CA PHE A 116 1.12 -7.43 3.74
C PHE A 116 0.12 -7.69 4.87
N ARG A 117 -1.07 -7.08 4.80
CA ARG A 117 -2.13 -7.31 5.80
C ARG A 117 -2.70 -8.73 5.78
N SER A 118 -2.74 -9.39 4.63
CA SER A 118 -3.14 -10.82 4.57
C SER A 118 -2.18 -11.68 5.37
N LYS A 119 -0.87 -11.51 5.14
CA LYS A 119 0.17 -12.23 5.89
C LYS A 119 0.06 -12.01 7.39
N LEU A 120 -0.14 -10.76 7.83
CA LEU A 120 -0.32 -10.46 9.26
C LEU A 120 -1.58 -11.11 9.86
N ARG A 121 -2.67 -11.23 9.09
CA ARG A 121 -3.88 -11.96 9.53
C ARG A 121 -3.68 -13.46 9.58
N GLU A 122 -2.90 -14.01 8.65
CA GLU A 122 -2.53 -15.43 8.64
C GLU A 122 -1.66 -15.78 9.85
N GLN A 123 -0.77 -14.87 10.23
CA GLN A 123 0.10 -14.98 11.41
C GLN A 123 -0.59 -14.62 12.74
N GLY A 124 -1.82 -14.10 12.72
CA GLY A 124 -2.57 -13.75 13.93
C GLY A 124 -2.25 -12.37 14.53
N TYR A 125 -1.39 -11.56 13.89
CA TYR A 125 -1.12 -10.18 14.31
C TYR A 125 -2.30 -9.23 14.05
N LEU A 126 -3.15 -9.58 13.10
CA LEU A 126 -4.39 -8.85 12.79
C LEU A 126 -5.59 -9.80 12.87
N GLU A 127 -6.71 -9.27 13.35
CA GLU A 127 -7.96 -10.03 13.39
C GLU A 127 -8.46 -10.37 11.98
N LYS A 128 -8.98 -11.59 11.83
CA LYS A 128 -9.66 -11.99 10.60
C LYS A 128 -11.00 -11.26 10.54
N SER A 129 -11.20 -10.43 9.51
CA SER A 129 -12.49 -9.79 9.27
C SER A 129 -13.60 -10.86 9.19
N THR A 130 -14.53 -10.82 10.14
CA THR A 130 -15.64 -11.78 10.26
C THR A 130 -16.71 -11.59 9.18
N THR A 131 -16.64 -10.51 8.39
CA THR A 131 -17.68 -10.06 7.46
C THR A 131 -17.87 -11.03 6.27
N THR A 132 -16.84 -11.80 5.90
CA THR A 132 -16.93 -12.78 4.80
C THR A 132 -17.90 -13.95 5.11
N ARG A 133 -18.11 -14.29 6.39
CA ARG A 133 -19.09 -15.33 6.77
C ARG A 133 -20.55 -14.89 6.55
N ARG A 134 -20.86 -13.59 6.63
CA ARG A 134 -22.23 -13.09 6.44
C ARG A 134 -22.68 -13.11 4.97
N ARG A 135 -21.78 -12.90 4.00
CA ARG A 135 -22.13 -12.96 2.56
C ARG A 135 -22.37 -14.39 2.06
N ARG A 136 -21.59 -15.38 2.51
CA ARG A 136 -21.83 -16.79 2.15
C ARG A 136 -23.15 -17.32 2.73
N ARG A 137 -23.52 -16.92 3.95
CA ARG A 137 -24.83 -17.27 4.53
C ARG A 137 -26.01 -16.62 3.79
N ARG A 138 -25.88 -15.38 3.32
CA ARG A 138 -26.96 -14.73 2.54
C ARG A 138 -27.19 -15.39 1.17
N TYR A 139 -26.16 -15.85 0.49
CA TYR A 139 -26.32 -16.62 -0.76
C TYR A 139 -26.88 -18.02 -0.52
N ALA A 140 -26.49 -18.70 0.55
CA ALA A 140 -27.04 -20.01 0.90
C ALA A 140 -28.53 -19.95 1.30
N ASN A 141 -28.95 -18.88 2.00
CA ASN A 141 -30.37 -18.70 2.33
C ASN A 141 -31.21 -18.31 1.11
N PHE A 142 -30.70 -17.46 0.20
CA PHE A 142 -31.42 -17.10 -1.02
C PHE A 142 -31.68 -18.29 -1.97
N GLN A 143 -30.82 -19.32 -1.94
CA GLN A 143 -31.04 -20.56 -2.70
C GLN A 143 -32.04 -21.51 -2.05
N ASN A 144 -32.24 -21.44 -0.73
CA ASN A 144 -33.21 -22.28 -0.01
C ASN A 144 -34.62 -21.68 0.02
N ASP A 145 -34.77 -20.36 -0.14
CA ASP A 145 -36.07 -19.67 -0.14
C ASP A 145 -36.76 -19.68 -1.54
N ASN A 146 -36.17 -20.33 -2.55
CA ASN A 146 -36.68 -20.43 -3.93
C ASN A 146 -36.96 -21.88 -4.38
N LEU A 147 -37.09 -22.82 -3.44
CA LEU A 147 -37.49 -24.22 -3.64
C LEU A 147 -38.72 -24.52 -2.77
#